data_AF-A0A7X8L5V2-F1
#
_entry.id   AF-A0A7X8L5V2-F1
#
_cell.length_a   1.000
_cell.length_b   1.000
_cell.length_c   1.000
_cell.angle_alpha   90.00
_cell.angle_beta   90.00
_cell.angle_gamma   90.00
#
_symmetry.space_group_name_H-M   'P 1'
#
loop_
_entity.id
_entity.type
_entity.pdbx_description
1 polymer ?
#
loop_
_entity_poly.entity_id
_entity_poly.type
_entity_poly.pdbx_seq_one_letter_code
_entity_poly.pdbx_strand_id
1 'polypeptide(L)'
;MKHLFSSGEAMHKKNVRELSEGVFEGEYLEYDKVDLDTKFFCSGVINNKKVRLSFTLSELGYEDVSGRLNFGILMQSDILLAEWKDYELLDLEI
;
A
#
# COMPACT_ATOMS: atom_id res chain seq x y z
N MET A 1 3.36 12.55 -1.33
CA MET A 1 4.00 12.65 0.01
C MET A 1 4.33 11.26 0.55
N LYS A 2 5.35 11.11 1.41
CA LYS A 2 5.76 9.81 2.00
C LYS A 2 5.07 9.57 3.34
N HIS A 3 4.47 8.40 3.51
CA HIS A 3 3.73 7.95 4.69
C HIS A 3 4.32 6.64 5.20
N LEU A 4 4.88 6.67 6.42
CA LEU A 4 5.46 5.48 7.05
C LEU A 4 4.34 4.62 7.65
N PHE A 5 4.49 3.29 7.57
CA PHE A 5 3.70 2.40 8.41
C PHE A 5 4.11 2.61 9.87
N SER A 6 3.14 2.66 10.77
CA SER A 6 3.40 2.75 12.19
C SER A 6 4.09 1.47 12.70
N SER A 7 4.80 1.59 13.83
CA SER A 7 5.40 0.42 14.48
C SER A 7 4.37 -0.64 14.86
N GLY A 8 3.13 -0.24 15.16
CA GLY A 8 2.03 -1.17 15.43
C GLY A 8 1.61 -1.95 14.17
N GLU A 9 1.53 -1.28 13.02
CA GLU A 9 1.22 -1.94 11.74
C GLU A 9 2.31 -2.96 11.37
N ALA A 10 3.59 -2.58 11.50
CA ALA A 10 4.70 -3.49 11.23
C ALA A 10 4.73 -4.67 12.22
N MET A 11 4.57 -4.41 13.52
CA MET A 11 4.56 -5.44 14.56
C MET A 11 3.45 -6.47 14.37
N HIS A 12 2.28 -6.03 13.89
CA HIS A 12 1.13 -6.89 13.63
C HIS A 12 1.06 -7.39 12.17
N LYS A 13 2.13 -7.22 11.38
CA LYS A 13 2.21 -7.62 9.96
C LYS A 13 1.09 -7.04 9.09
N LYS A 14 0.57 -5.86 9.44
CA LYS A 14 -0.44 -5.13 8.66
C LYS A 14 0.14 -4.37 7.48
N ASN A 15 1.46 -4.37 7.33
CA ASN A 15 2.18 -3.87 6.16
C ASN A 15 2.56 -5.00 5.19
N VAL A 16 1.98 -6.20 5.33
CA VAL A 16 2.34 -7.39 4.54
C VAL A 16 1.21 -7.77 3.60
N ARG A 17 1.52 -8.02 2.33
CA ARG A 17 0.55 -8.49 1.33
C ARG A 17 1.13 -9.65 0.53
N GLU A 18 0.31 -10.67 0.29
CA GLU A 18 0.67 -11.78 -0.61
C GLU A 18 0.44 -11.37 -2.07
N LEU A 19 1.49 -11.44 -2.88
CA LEU A 19 1.48 -11.18 -4.32
C LEU A 19 1.90 -12.46 -5.06
N SER A 20 1.74 -12.48 -6.39
CA SER A 20 2.18 -13.62 -7.21
C SER A 20 3.68 -13.88 -7.14
N GLU A 21 4.47 -12.85 -6.86
CA GLU A 21 5.94 -12.85 -6.79
C GLU A 21 6.45 -13.23 -5.39
N GLY A 22 5.57 -13.27 -4.40
CA GLY A 22 5.88 -13.63 -3.01
C GLY A 22 5.22 -12.70 -2.00
N VAL A 23 5.74 -12.78 -0.77
CA VAL A 23 5.28 -11.94 0.33
C VAL A 23 5.95 -10.56 0.23
N PHE A 24 5.14 -9.53 0.00
CA PHE A 24 5.58 -8.15 0.00
C PHE A 24 5.44 -7.55 1.40
N GLU A 25 6.53 -7.01 1.93
CA GLU A 25 6.56 -6.27 3.20
C GLU A 25 6.82 -4.78 2.91
N GLY A 26 5.80 -3.94 3.15
CA GLY A 26 5.84 -2.50 2.89
C GLY A 26 6.60 -1.73 3.96
N GLU A 27 7.51 -0.84 3.52
CA GLU A 27 8.24 0.09 4.39
C GLU A 27 7.54 1.46 4.47
N TYR A 28 7.02 1.94 3.34
CA TYR A 28 6.28 3.20 3.28
C TYR A 28 5.40 3.30 2.03
N LEU A 29 4.32 4.05 2.15
CA LEU A 29 3.43 4.43 1.05
C LEU A 29 3.74 5.84 0.57
N GLU A 30 3.58 6.10 -0.72
CA GLU A 30 3.66 7.42 -1.32
C GLU A 30 2.41 7.70 -2.13
N TYR A 31 1.74 8.80 -1.80
CA TYR A 31 0.59 9.35 -2.49
C TYR A 31 0.38 10.80 -2.03
N ASP A 32 -0.32 11.59 -2.83
CA ASP A 32 -0.61 13.00 -2.50
C ASP A 32 -2.00 13.18 -1.90
N LYS A 33 -2.97 12.42 -2.39
CA LYS A 33 -4.36 12.40 -1.93
C LYS A 33 -4.94 11.01 -2.13
N VAL A 34 -6.08 10.73 -1.52
CA VAL A 34 -6.81 9.47 -1.69
C VAL A 34 -8.03 9.77 -2.56
N ASP A 35 -7.97 9.34 -3.81
CA ASP A 35 -9.06 9.37 -4.79
C ASP A 35 -9.09 8.06 -5.59
N LEU A 36 -10.20 7.80 -6.29
CA LEU A 36 -10.39 6.59 -7.10
C LEU A 36 -9.27 6.36 -8.14
N ASP A 37 -8.78 7.43 -8.76
CA ASP A 37 -7.72 7.36 -9.78
C ASP A 37 -6.31 7.56 -9.21
N THR A 38 -6.16 7.57 -7.89
CA THR A 38 -4.84 7.75 -7.27
C THR A 38 -3.97 6.54 -7.53
N LYS A 39 -2.80 6.78 -8.13
CA LYS A 39 -1.72 5.81 -8.19
C LYS A 39 -0.90 5.88 -6.90
N PHE A 40 -1.00 4.82 -6.10
CA PHE A 40 -0.22 4.64 -4.89
C PHE A 40 1.11 3.97 -5.23
N PHE A 41 2.16 4.33 -4.51
CA PHE A 41 3.46 3.67 -4.61
C PHE A 41 3.87 3.17 -3.24
N CYS A 42 4.15 1.87 -3.09
CA CYS A 42 4.65 1.31 -1.86
C CYS A 42 6.06 0.78 -2.08
N SER A 43 7.04 1.32 -1.35
CA SER A 43 8.38 0.74 -1.33
C SER A 43 8.46 -0.31 -0.24
N GLY A 44 9.12 -1.42 -0.53
CA GLY A 44 9.20 -2.54 0.38
C GLY A 44 10.15 -3.62 -0.09
N VAL A 45 9.94 -4.82 0.43
CA VAL A 45 10.79 -5.98 0.17
C VAL A 45 9.94 -7.17 -0.25
N ILE A 46 10.37 -7.89 -1.29
CA ILE A 46 9.86 -9.23 -1.65
C ILE A 46 11.05 -10.17 -1.66
N ASN A 47 10.99 -11.30 -0.92
CA ASN A 47 12.05 -12.32 -0.91
C ASN A 47 13.46 -11.72 -0.67
N ASN A 48 13.60 -10.82 0.31
CA ASN A 48 14.83 -10.06 0.62
C ASN A 48 15.37 -9.13 -0.48
N LYS A 49 14.60 -8.87 -1.54
CA LYS A 49 14.92 -7.88 -2.57
C LYS A 49 14.07 -6.63 -2.38
N LYS A 50 14.73 -5.46 -2.40
CA LYS A 50 14.02 -4.18 -2.40
C LYS A 50 13.28 -4.02 -3.72
N VAL A 51 12.00 -3.70 -3.64
CA VAL A 51 11.14 -3.45 -4.79
C VAL A 51 10.26 -2.25 -4.50
N ARG A 52 9.76 -1.62 -5.56
CA ARG A 52 8.71 -0.62 -5.46
C ARG A 52 7.48 -1.16 -6.17
N LEU A 53 6.35 -1.16 -5.50
CA LEU A 53 5.07 -1.57 -6.05
C LEU A 53 4.28 -0.30 -6.37
N SER A 54 3.57 -0.28 -7.49
CA SER A 54 2.57 0.74 -7.78
C SER A 54 1.20 0.09 -7.98
N PHE A 55 0.13 0.70 -7.48
CA PHE A 55 -1.20 0.13 -7.56
C PHE A 55 -2.28 1.22 -7.57
N THR A 56 -3.45 0.84 -8.06
CA THR A 56 -4.68 1.63 -7.96
C THR A 56 -5.74 0.83 -7.21
N LEU A 57 -6.62 1.52 -6.48
CA LEU A 57 -7.72 0.87 -5.78
C LEU A 57 -8.84 0.54 -6.76
N SER A 58 -9.55 -0.56 -6.51
CA SER A 58 -10.85 -0.78 -7.15
C SER A 58 -11.88 0.21 -6.56
N GLU A 59 -13.08 0.28 -7.17
CA GLU A 59 -14.18 1.08 -6.61
C GLU A 59 -14.51 0.65 -5.17
N LEU A 60 -14.58 -0.67 -4.91
CA LEU A 60 -14.82 -1.21 -3.58
C LEU A 60 -13.67 -0.91 -2.61
N GLY A 61 -12.42 -1.03 -3.07
CA GLY A 61 -11.25 -0.69 -2.26
C GLY A 61 -11.21 0.79 -1.89
N TYR A 62 -11.56 1.66 -2.84
CA TYR A 62 -11.67 3.09 -2.61
C TYR A 62 -12.81 3.43 -1.64
N GLU A 63 -13.97 2.78 -1.74
CA GLU A 63 -15.08 3.01 -0.80
C GLU A 63 -14.70 2.70 0.66
N ASP A 64 -14.02 1.58 0.93
CA ASP A 64 -13.55 1.25 2.30
C ASP A 64 -12.51 2.27 2.80
N VAL A 65 -11.52 2.59 1.96
CA VAL A 65 -10.45 3.55 2.31
C VAL A 65 -11.02 4.96 2.52
N SER A 66 -11.88 5.44 1.64
CA SER A 66 -12.48 6.77 1.72
C SER A 66 -13.41 6.90 2.93
N GLY A 67 -14.14 5.83 3.29
CA GLY A 67 -14.90 5.76 4.54
C GLY A 67 -14.01 6.03 5.76
N ARG A 68 -12.90 5.29 5.90
CA ARG A 68 -11.95 5.47 7.02
C ARG A 68 -11.28 6.84 7.02
N LEU A 69 -10.97 7.39 5.85
CA LEU A 69 -10.43 8.74 5.71
C LEU A 69 -11.41 9.78 6.25
N ASN A 70 -12.68 9.69 5.87
CA ASN A 70 -13.73 10.62 6.31
C ASN A 70 -13.97 10.58 7.82
N PHE A 71 -13.76 9.41 8.45
CA PHE A 71 -13.81 9.27 9.90
C PHE A 71 -12.50 9.64 10.62
N GLY A 72 -11.44 9.99 9.89
CA GLY A 72 -10.15 10.38 10.45
C GLY A 72 -9.38 9.22 11.11
N ILE A 73 -9.69 7.97 10.73
CA ILE A 73 -9.11 6.75 11.31
C ILE A 73 -8.29 5.94 10.30
N LEU A 74 -8.03 6.51 9.11
CA LEU A 74 -7.28 5.84 8.05
C LEU A 74 -5.84 5.55 8.48
N MET A 75 -5.44 4.28 8.36
CA MET A 75 -4.06 3.82 8.50
C MET A 75 -3.45 3.49 7.13
N GLN A 76 -2.12 3.42 7.03
CA GLN A 76 -1.45 3.11 5.76
C GLN A 76 -1.69 1.65 5.35
N SER A 77 -1.83 0.76 6.33
CA SER A 77 -2.25 -0.62 6.13
C SER A 77 -3.62 -0.73 5.48
N ASP A 78 -4.55 0.18 5.81
CA ASP A 78 -5.89 0.15 5.21
C ASP A 78 -5.80 0.38 3.70
N ILE A 79 -4.90 1.26 3.24
CA ILE A 79 -4.66 1.49 1.81
C ILE A 79 -3.93 0.30 1.17
N LEU A 80 -2.86 -0.19 1.81
CA LEU A 80 -2.06 -1.30 1.28
C LEU A 80 -2.88 -2.59 1.16
N LEU A 81 -3.78 -2.85 2.10
CA LEU A 81 -4.57 -4.09 2.20
C LEU A 81 -5.95 -3.97 1.54
N ALA A 82 -6.34 -2.80 1.06
CA ALA A 82 -7.58 -2.61 0.31
C ALA A 82 -7.59 -3.41 -1.00
N GLU A 83 -8.79 -3.53 -1.58
CA GLU A 83 -8.94 -4.17 -2.88
C GLU A 83 -8.26 -3.34 -3.98
N TRP A 84 -7.41 -3.99 -4.77
CA TRP A 84 -6.69 -3.36 -5.87
C TRP A 84 -7.37 -3.67 -7.19
N LYS A 85 -7.42 -2.69 -8.07
CA LYS A 85 -7.83 -2.87 -9.45
C LYS A 85 -6.71 -3.50 -10.27
N ASP A 86 -5.52 -2.94 -10.12
CA ASP A 86 -4.29 -3.37 -10.77
C ASP A 86 -3.08 -3.00 -9.92
N TYR A 87 -1.98 -3.71 -10.16
CA TYR A 87 -0.68 -3.38 -9.59
C TYR A 87 0.46 -3.74 -10.56
N GLU A 88 1.60 -3.11 -10.33
CA GLU A 88 2.83 -3.28 -11.10
C GLU A 88 4.03 -3.24 -10.14
N LEU A 89 4.95 -4.20 -10.31
CA LEU A 89 6.25 -4.15 -9.65
C LEU A 89 7.22 -3.33 -10.51
N LEU A 90 7.80 -2.32 -9.89
CA LEU A 90 8.84 -1.47 -10.42
C LEU A 90 10.16 -1.92 -9.79
N ASP A 91 11.08 -2.38 -10.62
CA ASP A 91 12.44 -2.66 -10.17
C ASP A 91 13.07 -1.36 -9.64
N LEU A 92 13.59 -1.42 -8.42
CA LEU A 92 14.49 -0.40 -7.93
C LEU A 92 15.86 -0.70 -8.52
N GLU A 93 16.17 -0.12 -9.67
CA GLU A 93 17.55 -0.08 -10.16
C GLU A 93 18.43 0.51 -9.05
N ILE A 94 19.40 -0.28 -8.58
CA ILE A 94 20.38 0.08 -7.55
C ILE A 94 21.54 0.83 -8.20
#